data_AF-A0A803PBL2-F1
#
_entry.id   AF-A0A803PBL2-F1
#
_cell.length_a   1.000
_cell.length_b   1.000
_cell.length_c   1.000
_cell.angle_alpha   90.00
_cell.angle_beta   90.00
_cell.angle_gamma   90.00
#
_symmetry.space_group_name_H-M   'P 1'
#
loop_
_entity.id
_entity.type
_entity.pdbx_description
1 polymer ?
#
loop_
_entity_poly.entity_id
_entity_poly.type
_entity_poly.pdbx_seq_one_letter_code
_entity_poly.pdbx_strand_id
1 'polypeptide(L)'
;MAVCNLGCPFPSSFARKSTPFSRKRSSCRSTILCLGLNHSAKFRRDYTSVMIVPTGVGASIGGYAGDAIPVARTLSSVVDCLISHPNVLNAAMLYWPMPNTLYVEGYALDRFAEGLWALQPVHQNRVGLVLDAGIEEDLRLRHLQVADAARASLGLNVVEYVVTDTPLEVEMWVDPKGGQSTGRIRHPDSLLRAVRNLVNRSRVNAIAVVGRFPDEDIEETDDYRQGLGVDILAGVEAVISHLVVREFCIPCAHAPALSPPSLCPSLCPKSAAEELGYTFLPCVLAGLINAPQYLEMNSASLEKGCILASDVDSVILPIDACGGDGALAFARNKRTKPLIIAVEENVTVLDDTPDNLGIEAVKVANYWEAIGVVAAHKAGVNPHSLRRDGIKNLQGSSLKPANGYAVSTAKVVL
;
A
#
# COMPACT_ATOMS: atom_id res chain seq x y z
N MET A 1 -49.83 -19.60 -29.38
CA MET A 1 -50.04 -18.67 -30.50
C MET A 1 -48.79 -17.81 -30.58
N ALA A 2 -47.75 -18.18 -31.36
CA ALA A 2 -47.55 -17.85 -32.78
C ALA A 2 -47.75 -16.34 -33.03
N VAL A 3 -46.77 -15.57 -33.55
CA VAL A 3 -46.10 -15.77 -34.85
C VAL A 3 -44.72 -15.05 -34.88
N CYS A 4 -43.71 -15.73 -35.43
CA CYS A 4 -42.43 -15.21 -35.92
C CYS A 4 -42.60 -14.49 -37.28
N ASN A 5 -41.69 -13.58 -37.67
CA ASN A 5 -41.22 -13.57 -39.07
C ASN A 5 -39.83 -12.94 -39.24
N LEU A 6 -38.99 -13.71 -39.94
CA LEU A 6 -37.66 -13.42 -40.49
C LEU A 6 -37.80 -12.81 -41.91
N GLY A 7 -36.77 -12.15 -42.41
CA GLY A 7 -36.64 -11.89 -43.85
C GLY A 7 -35.43 -11.08 -44.32
N CYS A 8 -34.35 -11.77 -44.69
CA CYS A 8 -33.45 -11.45 -45.83
C CYS A 8 -33.59 -12.64 -46.81
N PRO A 9 -33.40 -12.50 -48.16
CA PRO A 9 -32.03 -12.50 -48.76
C PRO A 9 -31.82 -11.83 -50.17
N PHE A 10 -30.55 -11.49 -50.49
CA PHE A 10 -29.68 -11.54 -51.72
C PHE A 10 -30.23 -11.76 -53.19
N PRO A 11 -29.44 -11.75 -54.33
CA PRO A 11 -28.04 -11.29 -54.70
C PRO A 11 -27.84 -10.68 -56.16
N SER A 12 -26.54 -10.48 -56.54
CA SER A 12 -25.89 -10.59 -57.90
C SER A 12 -25.65 -9.29 -58.71
N SER A 13 -24.66 -9.10 -59.60
CA SER A 13 -23.32 -9.63 -59.95
C SER A 13 -22.79 -8.79 -61.16
N PHE A 14 -21.57 -9.05 -61.67
CA PHE A 14 -20.86 -8.52 -62.89
C PHE A 14 -19.79 -7.42 -62.67
N ALA A 15 -18.76 -7.28 -63.52
CA ALA A 15 -17.67 -8.16 -63.98
C ALA A 15 -16.62 -7.28 -64.72
N ARG A 16 -15.33 -7.57 -64.49
CA ARG A 16 -14.12 -7.44 -65.35
C ARG A 16 -13.61 -6.09 -65.94
N LYS A 17 -12.34 -5.84 -65.56
CA LYS A 17 -11.09 -5.52 -66.35
C LYS A 17 -11.00 -4.25 -67.22
N SER A 18 -10.04 -3.38 -66.87
CA SER A 18 -8.85 -3.05 -67.70
C SER A 18 -7.92 -2.03 -67.02
N THR A 19 -6.61 -2.32 -66.98
CA THR A 19 -5.53 -1.37 -66.66
C THR A 19 -5.26 -0.40 -67.83
N PRO A 20 -4.68 0.79 -67.57
CA PRO A 20 -3.28 0.95 -67.99
C PRO A 20 -2.38 1.69 -66.98
N PHE A 21 -1.10 1.39 -67.11
CA PHE A 21 0.06 1.96 -66.42
C PHE A 21 0.18 3.49 -66.59
N SER A 22 0.56 4.21 -65.53
CA SER A 22 1.38 5.43 -65.61
C SER A 22 2.11 5.69 -64.29
N ARG A 23 3.42 5.91 -64.41
CA ARG A 23 4.42 6.14 -63.35
C ARG A 23 4.08 7.35 -62.48
N LYS A 24 4.32 7.27 -61.16
CA LYS A 24 5.11 8.27 -60.41
C LYS A 24 5.40 7.87 -58.95
N ARG A 25 6.71 7.95 -58.65
CA ARG A 25 7.37 8.31 -57.37
C ARG A 25 7.20 7.36 -56.18
N SER A 26 8.28 6.61 -55.95
CA SER A 26 8.67 6.03 -54.67
C SER A 26 8.73 7.11 -53.57
N SER A 27 7.87 7.00 -52.56
CA SER A 27 8.25 7.43 -51.22
C SER A 27 8.29 6.18 -50.35
N CYS A 28 9.50 5.84 -49.92
CA CYS A 28 9.73 4.77 -48.97
C CYS A 28 9.26 5.29 -47.60
N ARG A 29 7.97 5.12 -47.28
CA ARG A 29 7.53 5.20 -45.89
C ARG A 29 7.84 3.86 -45.27
N SER A 30 9.00 3.77 -44.64
CA SER A 30 9.31 2.74 -43.67
C SER A 30 8.27 2.85 -42.56
N THR A 31 7.21 2.06 -42.64
CA THR A 31 6.33 1.82 -41.50
C THR A 31 7.18 1.10 -40.48
N ILE A 32 7.69 1.85 -39.49
CA ILE A 32 8.27 1.26 -38.29
C ILE A 32 7.12 0.56 -37.58
N LEU A 33 6.97 -0.73 -37.88
CA LEU A 33 6.23 -1.65 -37.03
C LEU A 33 7.02 -1.74 -35.74
N CYS A 34 6.63 -0.95 -34.74
CA CYS A 34 6.96 -1.22 -33.35
C CYS A 34 6.28 -2.53 -32.97
N LEU A 35 6.92 -3.64 -33.31
CA LEU A 35 6.68 -4.91 -32.65
C LEU A 35 7.02 -4.68 -31.17
N GLY A 36 5.99 -4.50 -30.34
CA GLY A 36 6.11 -4.52 -28.90
C GLY A 36 6.78 -5.83 -28.51
N LEU A 37 8.05 -5.76 -28.15
CA LEU A 37 8.83 -6.85 -27.59
C LEU A 37 8.25 -7.20 -26.22
N ASN A 38 7.15 -7.96 -26.19
CA ASN A 38 6.63 -8.61 -24.98
C ASN A 38 7.43 -9.89 -24.63
N HIS A 39 8.73 -9.87 -24.88
CA HIS A 39 9.68 -10.81 -24.29
C HIS A 39 10.75 -9.98 -23.60
N SER A 40 10.52 -9.66 -22.34
CA SER A 40 11.52 -9.01 -21.51
C SER A 40 12.66 -10.01 -21.26
N ALA A 41 13.73 -9.89 -22.02
CA ALA A 41 15.04 -10.28 -21.54
C ALA A 41 15.37 -9.32 -20.39
N LYS A 42 14.90 -9.63 -19.17
CA LYS A 42 15.19 -8.83 -17.97
C LYS A 42 16.69 -8.90 -17.70
N PHE A 43 17.43 -7.90 -18.19
CA PHE A 43 18.85 -7.72 -17.87
C PHE A 43 19.07 -7.11 -16.47
N ARG A 44 17.99 -6.70 -15.78
CA ARG A 44 18.00 -6.17 -14.41
C ARG A 44 16.89 -6.82 -13.61
N ARG A 45 17.12 -7.01 -12.30
CA ARG A 45 16.08 -7.43 -11.37
C ARG A 45 15.02 -6.34 -11.23
N ASP A 46 13.82 -6.74 -10.83
CA ASP A 46 12.74 -5.80 -10.56
C ASP A 46 13.11 -4.89 -9.39
N TYR A 47 12.77 -3.61 -9.53
CA TYR A 47 12.98 -2.61 -8.51
C TYR A 47 11.76 -2.54 -7.59
N THR A 48 11.95 -2.89 -6.32
CA THR A 48 10.87 -2.96 -5.32
C THR A 48 11.00 -1.84 -4.31
N SER A 49 9.95 -1.04 -4.13
CA SER A 49 9.87 -0.03 -3.07
C SER A 49 8.84 -0.40 -2.01
N VAL A 50 9.11 0.01 -0.78
CA VAL A 50 8.13 0.02 0.31
C VAL A 50 7.76 1.46 0.62
N MET A 51 6.46 1.77 0.71
CA MET A 51 5.97 3.05 1.21
C MET A 51 5.24 2.83 2.53
N ILE A 52 5.73 3.48 3.59
CA ILE A 52 5.23 3.37 4.95
C ILE A 52 4.70 4.72 5.41
N VAL A 53 3.46 4.77 5.88
CA VAL A 53 2.91 5.87 6.66
C VAL A 53 2.24 5.26 7.89
N PRO A 54 2.85 5.32 9.08
CA PRO A 54 2.31 4.64 10.24
C PRO A 54 0.87 5.05 10.54
N THR A 55 0.08 4.09 10.99
CA THR A 55 -1.33 4.29 11.31
C THR A 55 -1.46 5.02 12.66
N GLY A 56 -2.37 5.99 12.75
CA GLY A 56 -2.68 6.65 14.02
C GLY A 56 -1.62 7.63 14.53
N VAL A 57 -0.71 8.12 13.68
CA VAL A 57 0.33 9.09 14.09
C VAL A 57 0.11 10.51 13.55
N GLY A 58 -1.03 10.77 12.91
CA GLY A 58 -1.37 12.11 12.38
C GLY A 58 -0.40 12.59 11.30
N ALA A 59 0.02 11.71 10.39
CA ALA A 59 0.92 12.07 9.31
C ALA A 59 0.33 13.17 8.41
N SER A 60 1.11 14.19 8.06
CA SER A 60 0.69 15.27 7.16
C SER A 60 0.17 14.77 5.81
N ILE A 61 0.69 13.63 5.32
CA ILE A 61 0.19 12.89 4.15
C ILE A 61 0.11 11.41 4.51
N GLY A 62 -1.07 10.81 4.33
CA GLY A 62 -1.38 9.43 4.74
C GLY A 62 -1.90 9.32 6.17
N GLY A 63 -2.19 10.46 6.81
CA GLY A 63 -2.90 10.51 8.09
C GLY A 63 -4.43 10.58 7.94
N TYR A 64 -4.94 10.68 6.71
CA TYR A 64 -6.38 10.75 6.41
C TYR A 64 -6.76 9.68 5.39
N ALA A 65 -8.03 9.26 5.37
CA ALA A 65 -8.48 8.21 4.47
C ALA A 65 -8.20 8.53 2.99
N GLY A 66 -7.15 7.92 2.44
CA GLY A 66 -6.80 7.96 1.02
C GLY A 66 -5.91 9.11 0.55
N ASP A 67 -5.52 10.04 1.43
CA ASP A 67 -4.76 11.22 1.02
C ASP A 67 -3.31 10.90 0.58
N ALA A 68 -2.81 9.70 0.91
CA ALA A 68 -1.55 9.16 0.39
C ALA A 68 -1.67 8.38 -0.94
N ILE A 69 -2.88 8.07 -1.43
CA ILE A 69 -3.06 7.36 -2.71
C ILE A 69 -2.39 8.09 -3.89
N PRO A 70 -2.47 9.43 -4.03
CA PRO A 70 -1.75 10.14 -5.10
C PRO A 70 -0.24 9.90 -5.08
N VAL A 71 0.37 9.82 -3.89
CA VAL A 71 1.79 9.51 -3.71
C VAL A 71 2.06 8.07 -4.12
N ALA A 72 1.29 7.11 -3.57
CA ALA A 72 1.45 5.69 -3.89
C ALA A 72 1.27 5.41 -5.40
N ARG A 73 0.30 6.05 -6.04
CA ARG A 73 0.05 5.97 -7.49
C ARG A 73 1.20 6.52 -8.32
N THR A 74 1.76 7.65 -7.90
CA THR A 74 2.88 8.24 -8.63
C THR A 74 4.13 7.39 -8.45
N LEU A 75 4.38 6.89 -7.24
CA LEU A 75 5.49 6.00 -6.93
C LEU A 75 5.38 4.65 -7.68
N SER A 76 4.20 4.04 -7.74
CA SER A 76 3.97 2.80 -8.48
C SER A 76 4.23 2.95 -9.98
N SER A 77 4.11 4.15 -10.54
CA SER A 77 4.45 4.41 -11.94
C SER A 77 5.96 4.41 -12.24
N VAL A 78 6.82 4.57 -11.22
CA VAL A 78 8.29 4.61 -11.39
C VAL A 78 8.97 3.33 -10.93
N VAL A 79 8.36 2.53 -10.06
CA VAL A 79 8.91 1.25 -9.56
C VAL A 79 8.33 0.05 -10.31
N ASP A 80 8.98 -1.12 -10.20
CA ASP A 80 8.44 -2.36 -10.79
C ASP A 80 7.45 -3.03 -9.84
N CYS A 81 7.68 -2.93 -8.52
CA CYS A 81 6.76 -3.38 -7.48
C CYS A 81 6.72 -2.34 -6.35
N LEU A 82 5.50 -1.94 -5.93
CA LEU A 82 5.28 -1.14 -4.73
C LEU A 82 4.68 -2.03 -3.64
N ILE A 83 5.23 -2.00 -2.44
CA ILE A 83 4.63 -2.61 -1.25
C ILE A 83 4.13 -1.47 -0.38
N SER A 84 2.86 -1.51 0.01
CA SER A 84 2.31 -0.56 0.98
C SER A 84 1.14 -1.19 1.72
N HIS A 85 0.54 -0.45 2.65
CA HIS A 85 -0.37 -1.00 3.64
C HIS A 85 -1.75 -0.33 3.60
N PRO A 86 -2.77 -0.91 4.25
CA PRO A 86 -4.15 -0.41 4.26
C PRO A 86 -4.26 1.10 4.48
N ASN A 87 -3.58 1.65 5.50
CA ASN A 87 -3.62 3.08 5.81
C ASN A 87 -3.19 4.01 4.66
N VAL A 88 -2.36 3.56 3.71
CA VAL A 88 -2.01 4.34 2.51
C VAL A 88 -3.01 4.13 1.36
N LEU A 89 -3.59 2.93 1.27
CA LEU A 89 -4.31 2.46 0.08
C LEU A 89 -5.83 2.52 0.21
N ASN A 90 -6.35 2.58 1.43
CA ASN A 90 -7.77 2.67 1.73
C ASN A 90 -8.23 4.14 1.72
N ALA A 91 -9.41 4.39 1.15
CA ALA A 91 -10.01 5.72 1.08
C ALA A 91 -11.55 5.62 1.20
N ALA A 92 -12.02 4.88 2.21
CA ALA A 92 -13.43 4.56 2.42
C ALA A 92 -14.11 3.93 1.18
N MET A 93 -14.94 4.70 0.45
CA MET A 93 -15.57 4.24 -0.79
C MET A 93 -14.65 4.33 -2.02
N LEU A 94 -13.57 5.13 -1.93
CA LEU A 94 -12.63 5.33 -3.01
C LEU A 94 -11.49 4.32 -2.90
N TYR A 95 -10.98 3.91 -4.06
CA TYR A 95 -9.74 3.16 -4.19
C TYR A 95 -9.20 3.39 -5.60
N TRP A 96 -7.89 3.23 -5.78
CA TRP A 96 -7.27 3.35 -7.10
C TRP A 96 -6.57 2.04 -7.50
N PRO A 97 -6.98 1.38 -8.59
CA PRO A 97 -6.31 0.17 -9.07
C PRO A 97 -4.85 0.47 -9.46
N MET A 98 -3.91 -0.21 -8.81
CA MET A 98 -2.49 -0.18 -9.13
C MET A 98 -1.99 -1.62 -9.33
N PRO A 99 -1.75 -2.05 -10.58
CA PRO A 99 -1.52 -3.47 -10.90
C PRO A 99 -0.19 -4.03 -10.35
N ASN A 100 0.75 -3.15 -9.97
CA ASN A 100 2.04 -3.50 -9.43
C ASN A 100 2.21 -3.10 -7.96
N THR A 101 1.09 -2.93 -7.22
CA THR A 101 1.11 -2.63 -5.79
C THR A 101 0.62 -3.82 -4.97
N LEU A 102 1.40 -4.22 -3.97
CA LEU A 102 1.03 -5.23 -2.98
C LEU A 102 0.42 -4.55 -1.74
N TYR A 103 -0.78 -5.01 -1.37
CA TYR A 103 -1.54 -4.57 -0.21
C TYR A 103 -1.18 -5.43 1.01
N VAL A 104 -0.29 -4.95 1.87
CA VAL A 104 0.30 -5.70 2.98
C VAL A 104 -0.07 -5.06 4.31
N GLU A 105 -0.69 -5.81 5.21
CA GLU A 105 -1.05 -5.32 6.53
C GLU A 105 0.21 -4.92 7.35
N GLY A 106 0.07 -3.97 8.29
CA GLY A 106 1.19 -3.37 9.03
C GLY A 106 2.06 -4.39 9.77
N TYR A 107 1.47 -5.27 10.57
CA TYR A 107 2.21 -6.35 11.24
C TYR A 107 2.91 -7.25 10.22
N ALA A 108 2.22 -7.65 9.16
CA ALA A 108 2.83 -8.48 8.11
C ALA A 108 4.02 -7.78 7.45
N LEU A 109 3.95 -6.46 7.27
CA LEU A 109 5.04 -5.66 6.72
C LEU A 109 6.26 -5.66 7.65
N ASP A 110 6.04 -5.57 8.97
CA ASP A 110 7.11 -5.66 9.97
C ASP A 110 7.78 -7.05 9.92
N ARG A 111 6.99 -8.13 9.95
CA ARG A 111 7.51 -9.51 9.85
C ARG A 111 8.22 -9.79 8.53
N PHE A 112 7.74 -9.19 7.44
CA PHE A 112 8.42 -9.21 6.15
C PHE A 112 9.77 -8.50 6.24
N ALA A 113 9.81 -7.26 6.75
CA ALA A 113 11.03 -6.45 6.87
C ALA A 113 12.10 -7.12 7.76
N GLU A 114 11.68 -7.82 8.81
CA GLU A 114 12.54 -8.65 9.68
C GLU A 114 13.12 -9.87 8.96
N GLY A 115 12.63 -10.19 7.75
CA GLY A 115 13.03 -11.37 6.97
C GLY A 115 12.45 -12.67 7.53
N LEU A 116 11.38 -12.59 8.34
CA LEU A 116 10.73 -13.75 8.94
C LEU A 116 9.61 -14.28 8.05
N TRP A 117 8.95 -13.39 7.32
CA TRP A 117 7.93 -13.72 6.33
C TRP A 117 8.37 -13.31 4.92
N ALA A 118 7.89 -14.05 3.93
CA ALA A 118 7.92 -13.70 2.51
C ALA A 118 6.51 -13.34 2.03
N LEU A 119 6.44 -12.51 0.99
CA LEU A 119 5.17 -12.14 0.35
C LEU A 119 4.99 -12.97 -0.92
N GLN A 120 3.87 -13.67 -1.03
CA GLN A 120 3.52 -14.45 -2.21
C GLN A 120 2.39 -13.71 -2.97
N PRO A 121 2.70 -13.01 -4.08
CA PRO A 121 1.67 -12.44 -4.94
C PRO A 121 0.68 -13.51 -5.40
N VAL A 122 -0.59 -13.12 -5.50
CA VAL A 122 -1.70 -13.99 -5.91
C VAL A 122 -2.46 -13.37 -7.07
N HIS A 123 -3.17 -14.21 -7.82
CA HIS A 123 -4.11 -13.72 -8.83
C HIS A 123 -5.41 -13.22 -8.21
N GLN A 124 -5.90 -13.91 -7.18
CA GLN A 124 -7.14 -13.57 -6.48
C GLN A 124 -7.21 -14.32 -5.13
N ASN A 125 -7.68 -13.64 -4.09
CA ASN A 125 -8.03 -14.22 -2.80
C ASN A 125 -9.50 -14.64 -2.72
N ARG A 126 -9.79 -15.55 -1.79
CA ARG A 126 -11.13 -15.87 -1.30
C ARG A 126 -11.33 -15.13 0.00
N VAL A 127 -12.08 -14.04 -0.07
CA VAL A 127 -12.26 -13.12 1.07
C VAL A 127 -13.44 -13.57 1.93
N GLY A 128 -13.22 -13.71 3.23
CA GLY A 128 -14.25 -13.89 4.25
C GLY A 128 -14.55 -12.58 4.98
N LEU A 129 -15.80 -12.38 5.38
CA LEU A 129 -16.23 -11.18 6.10
C LEU A 129 -16.61 -11.52 7.54
N VAL A 130 -15.95 -10.90 8.52
CA VAL A 130 -16.34 -10.96 9.93
C VAL A 130 -17.08 -9.68 10.28
N LEU A 131 -18.31 -9.81 10.79
CA LEU A 131 -19.13 -8.71 11.28
C LEU A 131 -19.23 -8.79 12.80
N ASP A 132 -18.93 -7.70 13.48
CA ASP A 132 -19.12 -7.60 14.92
C ASP A 132 -20.60 -7.72 15.30
N ALA A 133 -20.90 -8.55 16.31
CA ALA A 133 -22.24 -8.70 16.89
C ALA A 133 -22.79 -7.41 17.50
N GLY A 134 -21.91 -6.45 17.84
CA GLY A 134 -22.31 -5.13 18.32
C GLY A 134 -22.91 -4.22 17.23
N ILE A 135 -22.80 -4.57 15.94
CA ILE A 135 -23.32 -3.75 14.85
C ILE A 135 -24.85 -3.85 14.80
N GLU A 136 -25.51 -2.70 14.77
CA GLU A 136 -26.96 -2.57 14.63
C GLU A 136 -27.46 -3.20 13.32
N GLU A 137 -28.71 -3.67 13.29
CA GLU A 137 -29.22 -4.45 12.16
C GLU A 137 -29.16 -3.71 10.82
N ASP A 138 -29.55 -2.43 10.80
CA ASP A 138 -29.52 -1.60 9.60
C ASP A 138 -28.09 -1.33 9.13
N LEU A 139 -27.17 -1.06 10.07
CA LEU A 139 -25.77 -0.80 9.76
C LEU A 139 -25.09 -2.06 9.23
N ARG A 140 -25.39 -3.22 9.83
CA ARG A 140 -24.96 -4.54 9.35
C ARG A 140 -25.49 -4.84 7.95
N LEU A 141 -26.76 -4.52 7.66
CA LEU A 141 -27.33 -4.69 6.34
C LEU A 141 -26.60 -3.85 5.28
N ARG A 142 -26.21 -2.61 5.61
CA ARG A 142 -25.41 -1.76 4.70
C ARG A 142 -24.06 -2.40 4.35
N HIS A 143 -23.36 -2.98 5.32
CA HIS A 143 -22.10 -3.69 5.07
C HIS A 143 -22.29 -4.93 4.19
N LEU A 144 -23.37 -5.70 4.41
CA LEU A 144 -23.71 -6.84 3.56
C LEU A 144 -24.03 -6.39 2.13
N GLN A 145 -24.77 -5.30 1.95
CA GLN A 145 -25.06 -4.72 0.64
C GLN A 145 -23.79 -4.26 -0.08
N VAL A 146 -22.79 -3.75 0.64
CA VAL A 146 -21.48 -3.42 0.06
C VAL A 146 -20.76 -4.67 -0.43
N ALA A 147 -20.76 -5.76 0.36
CA ALA A 147 -20.18 -7.03 -0.07
C ALA A 147 -20.88 -7.57 -1.33
N ASP A 148 -22.22 -7.55 -1.35
CA ASP A 148 -23.01 -7.98 -2.52
C ASP A 148 -22.77 -7.09 -3.74
N ALA A 149 -22.69 -5.77 -3.55
CA ALA A 149 -22.39 -4.82 -4.62
C ALA A 149 -20.98 -5.03 -5.19
N ALA A 150 -19.98 -5.29 -4.33
CA ALA A 150 -18.61 -5.57 -4.76
C ALA A 150 -18.53 -6.90 -5.54
N ARG A 151 -19.26 -7.93 -5.11
CA ARG A 151 -19.39 -9.19 -5.85
C ARG A 151 -20.04 -8.98 -7.21
N ALA A 152 -21.16 -8.28 -7.26
CA ALA A 152 -21.95 -8.10 -8.48
C ALA A 152 -21.30 -7.13 -9.49
N SER A 153 -20.69 -6.04 -9.02
CA SER A 153 -20.22 -4.94 -9.87
C SER A 153 -18.73 -5.01 -10.19
N LEU A 154 -17.92 -5.48 -9.23
CA LEU A 154 -16.46 -5.58 -9.37
C LEU A 154 -15.99 -7.02 -9.58
N GLY A 155 -16.87 -8.02 -9.40
CA GLY A 155 -16.52 -9.43 -9.55
C GLY A 155 -15.64 -9.96 -8.41
N LEU A 156 -15.65 -9.33 -7.24
CA LEU A 156 -14.80 -9.76 -6.12
C LEU A 156 -15.28 -11.10 -5.55
N ASN A 157 -14.33 -11.97 -5.20
CA ASN A 157 -14.59 -13.29 -4.63
C ASN A 157 -14.76 -13.24 -3.11
N VAL A 158 -15.80 -12.54 -2.66
CA VAL A 158 -16.25 -12.54 -1.26
C VAL A 158 -17.21 -13.71 -1.07
N VAL A 159 -16.82 -14.70 -0.27
CA VAL A 159 -17.47 -16.03 -0.32
C VAL A 159 -18.46 -16.28 0.81
N GLU A 160 -18.19 -15.78 2.02
CA GLU A 160 -19.02 -16.04 3.19
C GLU A 160 -18.79 -14.95 4.24
N TYR A 161 -19.82 -14.69 5.06
CA TYR A 161 -19.70 -13.84 6.23
C TYR A 161 -20.06 -14.62 7.50
N VAL A 162 -19.51 -14.19 8.63
CA VAL A 162 -19.87 -14.68 9.96
C VAL A 162 -20.06 -13.48 10.89
N VAL A 163 -20.98 -13.61 11.85
CA VAL A 163 -21.12 -12.64 12.93
C VAL A 163 -20.37 -13.18 14.14
N THR A 164 -19.64 -12.33 14.85
CA THR A 164 -18.98 -12.72 16.11
C THR A 164 -20.02 -13.22 17.13
N ASP A 165 -19.61 -14.05 18.10
CA ASP A 165 -20.55 -14.61 19.09
C ASP A 165 -20.78 -13.68 20.29
N THR A 166 -19.95 -12.64 20.42
CA THR A 166 -20.05 -11.58 21.42
C THR A 166 -19.57 -10.26 20.78
N PRO A 167 -20.18 -9.11 21.10
CA PRO A 167 -19.71 -7.80 20.65
C PRO A 167 -18.22 -7.61 20.94
N LEU A 168 -17.47 -6.94 20.07
CA LEU A 168 -16.03 -6.73 20.29
C LEU A 168 -15.75 -5.71 21.40
N GLU A 169 -16.68 -4.77 21.60
CA GLU A 169 -16.58 -3.62 22.52
C GLU A 169 -15.25 -2.87 22.34
N VAL A 170 -15.20 -2.06 21.28
CA VAL A 170 -14.05 -1.21 20.93
C VAL A 170 -13.90 -0.07 21.93
N GLU A 171 -12.68 0.10 22.45
CA GLU A 171 -12.26 1.25 23.24
C GLU A 171 -11.07 1.93 22.54
N MET A 172 -11.10 3.25 22.41
CA MET A 172 -10.10 4.05 21.71
C MET A 172 -9.64 5.24 22.56
N TRP A 173 -8.37 5.64 22.44
CA TRP A 173 -7.82 6.82 23.10
C TRP A 173 -6.54 7.30 22.41
N VAL A 174 -6.16 8.55 22.64
CA VAL A 174 -4.83 9.06 22.30
C VAL A 174 -3.87 8.73 23.43
N ASP A 175 -2.68 8.21 23.12
CA ASP A 175 -1.62 8.05 24.12
C ASP A 175 -1.17 9.43 24.62
N PRO A 176 -1.35 9.76 25.92
CA PRO A 176 -0.98 11.06 26.45
C PRO A 176 0.51 11.36 26.38
N LYS A 177 1.37 10.35 26.17
CA LYS A 177 2.82 10.55 26.06
C LYS A 177 3.29 10.73 24.63
N GLY A 178 2.81 9.89 23.72
CA GLY A 178 3.28 9.86 22.34
C GLY A 178 2.36 10.57 21.34
N GLY A 179 1.13 10.93 21.74
CA GLY A 179 0.17 11.62 20.87
C GLY A 179 -0.44 10.73 19.79
N GLN A 180 0.00 9.49 19.63
CA GLN A 180 -0.59 8.54 18.68
C GLN A 180 -1.93 7.98 19.17
N SER A 181 -2.84 7.66 18.26
CA SER A 181 -4.06 6.94 18.60
C SER A 181 -3.78 5.46 18.85
N THR A 182 -4.51 4.89 19.81
CA THR A 182 -4.41 3.48 20.17
C THR A 182 -5.73 3.02 20.78
N GLY A 183 -5.82 1.73 21.12
CA GLY A 183 -6.94 1.23 21.87
C GLY A 183 -6.96 -0.29 22.01
N ARG A 184 -8.15 -0.84 22.26
CA ARG A 184 -8.34 -2.29 22.42
C ARG A 184 -9.76 -2.73 22.07
N ILE A 185 -9.91 -4.03 21.89
CA ILE A 185 -11.20 -4.73 21.93
C ILE A 185 -11.26 -5.58 23.20
N ARG A 186 -12.42 -5.64 23.86
CA ARG A 186 -12.58 -6.42 25.10
C ARG A 186 -12.72 -7.91 24.85
N HIS A 187 -13.22 -8.29 23.68
CA HIS A 187 -13.50 -9.70 23.36
C HIS A 187 -12.68 -10.21 22.16
N PRO A 188 -11.33 -10.20 22.22
CA PRO A 188 -10.49 -10.66 21.12
C PRO A 188 -10.72 -12.13 20.75
N ASP A 189 -11.05 -12.99 21.72
CA ASP A 189 -11.33 -14.40 21.45
C ASP A 189 -12.57 -14.60 20.57
N SER A 190 -13.56 -13.70 20.67
CA SER A 190 -14.77 -13.70 19.84
C SER A 190 -14.41 -13.51 18.36
N LEU A 191 -13.54 -12.52 18.09
CA LEU A 191 -12.99 -12.28 16.76
C LEU A 191 -12.20 -13.49 16.24
N LEU A 192 -11.29 -14.05 17.05
CA LEU A 192 -10.46 -15.19 16.65
C LEU A 192 -11.31 -16.44 16.35
N ARG A 193 -12.36 -16.71 17.15
CA ARG A 193 -13.30 -17.82 16.88
C ARG A 193 -14.04 -17.62 15.55
N ALA A 194 -14.51 -16.40 15.27
CA ALA A 194 -15.19 -16.06 14.03
C ALA A 194 -14.28 -16.27 12.81
N VAL A 195 -13.04 -15.76 12.85
CA VAL A 195 -12.07 -15.95 11.78
C VAL A 195 -11.74 -17.44 11.58
N ARG A 196 -11.45 -18.16 12.67
CA ARG A 196 -11.15 -19.61 12.61
C ARG A 196 -12.28 -20.41 11.97
N ASN A 197 -13.53 -20.01 12.19
CA ASN A 197 -14.69 -20.63 11.56
C ASN A 197 -14.66 -20.45 10.04
N LEU A 198 -14.49 -19.21 9.54
CA LEU A 198 -14.39 -18.93 8.10
C LEU A 198 -13.22 -19.67 7.45
N VAL A 199 -12.03 -19.64 8.07
CA VAL A 199 -10.83 -20.30 7.54
C VAL A 199 -11.07 -21.81 7.41
N ASN A 200 -11.62 -22.45 8.44
CA ASN A 200 -11.79 -23.91 8.45
C ASN A 200 -12.97 -24.40 7.60
N ARG A 201 -14.12 -23.71 7.64
CA ARG A 201 -15.34 -24.15 6.94
C ARG A 201 -15.35 -23.71 5.48
N SER A 202 -15.01 -22.45 5.25
CA SER A 202 -15.20 -21.78 3.97
C SER A 202 -13.92 -21.73 3.16
N ARG A 203 -12.77 -22.11 3.75
CA ARG A 203 -11.42 -22.09 3.15
C ARG A 203 -11.06 -20.70 2.59
N VAL A 204 -11.42 -19.65 3.33
CA VAL A 204 -10.99 -18.28 3.01
C VAL A 204 -9.50 -18.14 3.28
N ASN A 205 -8.84 -17.28 2.51
CA ASN A 205 -7.41 -16.99 2.65
C ASN A 205 -7.14 -15.48 2.76
N ALA A 206 -8.18 -14.67 2.95
CA ALA A 206 -8.08 -13.28 3.32
C ALA A 206 -9.33 -12.90 4.13
N ILE A 207 -9.20 -11.97 5.08
CA ILE A 207 -10.28 -11.59 6.00
C ILE A 207 -10.51 -10.07 5.97
N ALA A 208 -11.75 -9.67 5.77
CA ALA A 208 -12.22 -8.34 6.11
C ALA A 208 -12.92 -8.39 7.47
N VAL A 209 -12.51 -7.55 8.41
CA VAL A 209 -13.19 -7.41 9.71
C VAL A 209 -13.93 -6.08 9.74
N VAL A 210 -15.21 -6.12 10.14
CA VAL A 210 -16.00 -4.94 10.43
C VAL A 210 -16.32 -4.91 11.91
N GLY A 211 -15.72 -3.97 12.64
CA GLY A 211 -15.97 -3.76 14.07
C GLY A 211 -17.00 -2.65 14.31
N ARG A 212 -17.84 -2.75 15.35
CA ARG A 212 -18.66 -1.62 15.80
C ARG A 212 -17.78 -0.70 16.65
N PHE A 213 -17.57 0.52 16.17
CA PHE A 213 -16.82 1.55 16.89
C PHE A 213 -17.81 2.43 17.65
N PRO A 214 -17.50 2.99 18.83
CA PRO A 214 -18.36 3.98 19.46
C PRO A 214 -18.58 5.17 18.51
N ASP A 215 -19.82 5.68 18.48
CA ASP A 215 -20.10 6.94 17.79
C ASP A 215 -19.48 8.09 18.60
N GLU A 216 -18.74 8.97 17.94
CA GLU A 216 -18.05 10.07 18.60
C GLU A 216 -19.04 11.11 19.16
N ASP A 217 -18.78 11.61 20.37
CA ASP A 217 -19.42 12.82 20.87
C ASP A 217 -18.83 14.04 20.11
N ILE A 218 -19.71 14.73 19.37
CA ILE A 218 -19.43 15.77 18.37
C ILE A 218 -18.58 16.95 18.88
N GLU A 219 -18.40 17.11 20.19
CA GLU A 219 -17.71 18.26 20.79
C GLU A 219 -16.18 18.08 20.96
N GLU A 220 -15.63 16.87 20.80
CA GLU A 220 -14.18 16.61 20.99
C GLU A 220 -13.38 16.23 19.72
N THR A 221 -14.00 16.13 18.53
CA THR A 221 -13.34 15.62 17.29
C THR A 221 -13.40 16.52 16.04
N ASP A 222 -13.52 17.85 16.18
CA ASP A 222 -13.53 18.76 15.01
C ASP A 222 -12.16 18.83 14.29
N ASP A 223 -11.04 18.69 15.00
CA ASP A 223 -9.70 18.88 14.42
C ASP A 223 -9.41 17.92 13.25
N TYR A 224 -9.66 16.62 13.41
CA TYR A 224 -9.41 15.63 12.35
C TYR A 224 -10.23 15.93 11.09
N ARG A 225 -11.51 16.28 11.26
CA ARG A 225 -12.39 16.65 10.15
C ARG A 225 -11.95 17.95 9.46
N GLN A 226 -11.30 18.86 10.20
CA GLN A 226 -10.63 20.05 9.64
C GLN A 226 -9.23 19.77 9.06
N GLY A 227 -8.76 18.53 9.06
CA GLY A 227 -7.44 18.16 8.53
C GLY A 227 -6.30 18.45 9.49
N LEU A 228 -6.58 18.42 10.80
CA LEU A 228 -5.63 18.62 11.89
C LEU A 228 -5.65 17.42 12.86
N GLY A 229 -4.53 17.13 13.51
CA GLY A 229 -4.49 16.11 14.55
C GLY A 229 -4.46 14.66 14.01
N VAL A 230 -4.93 13.74 14.86
CA VAL A 230 -4.76 12.29 14.68
C VAL A 230 -6.12 11.64 14.56
N ASP A 231 -6.27 10.70 13.61
CA ASP A 231 -7.42 9.81 13.55
C ASP A 231 -7.46 8.92 14.80
N ILE A 232 -8.47 9.11 15.66
CA ILE A 232 -8.64 8.35 16.90
C ILE A 232 -8.98 6.86 16.66
N LEU A 233 -9.60 6.55 15.51
CA LEU A 233 -10.04 5.21 15.15
C LEU A 233 -8.86 4.33 14.73
N ALA A 234 -7.95 4.92 13.95
CA ALA A 234 -6.84 4.28 13.26
C ALA A 234 -6.05 3.28 14.14
N GLY A 235 -5.76 3.66 15.39
CA GLY A 235 -5.01 2.80 16.33
C GLY A 235 -5.69 1.46 16.63
N VAL A 236 -7.02 1.44 16.83
CA VAL A 236 -7.75 0.19 17.09
C VAL A 236 -7.92 -0.63 15.82
N GLU A 237 -8.10 0.00 14.67
CA GLU A 237 -8.18 -0.70 13.38
C GLU A 237 -6.91 -1.53 13.11
N ALA A 238 -5.75 -0.93 13.42
CA ALA A 238 -4.48 -1.63 13.43
C ALA A 238 -4.55 -2.82 14.40
N VAL A 239 -4.86 -2.61 15.69
CA VAL A 239 -4.94 -3.70 16.69
C VAL A 239 -5.79 -4.89 16.21
N ILE A 240 -6.96 -4.64 15.61
CA ILE A 240 -7.86 -5.68 15.12
C ILE A 240 -7.22 -6.51 14.00
N SER A 241 -6.68 -5.84 12.98
CA SER A 241 -6.06 -6.52 11.84
C SER A 241 -4.76 -7.23 12.23
N HIS A 242 -3.92 -6.60 13.04
CA HIS A 242 -2.68 -7.18 13.59
C HIS A 242 -2.97 -8.49 14.34
N LEU A 243 -4.02 -8.51 15.17
CA LEU A 243 -4.41 -9.70 15.93
C LEU A 243 -4.74 -10.89 15.02
N VAL A 244 -5.49 -10.65 13.95
CA VAL A 244 -5.87 -11.69 12.97
C VAL A 244 -4.66 -12.15 12.16
N VAL A 245 -3.87 -11.22 11.62
CA VAL A 245 -2.68 -11.55 10.83
C VAL A 245 -1.68 -12.36 11.66
N ARG A 246 -1.44 -11.95 12.90
CA ARG A 246 -0.51 -12.66 13.80
C ARG A 246 -0.97 -14.08 14.12
N GLU A 247 -2.25 -14.30 14.37
CA GLU A 247 -2.79 -15.61 14.75
C GLU A 247 -2.89 -16.58 13.56
N PHE A 248 -3.27 -16.08 12.38
CA PHE A 248 -3.64 -16.93 11.24
C PHE A 248 -2.65 -16.87 10.06
N CYS A 249 -1.72 -15.91 10.04
CA CYS A 249 -0.76 -15.71 8.95
C CYS A 249 -1.43 -15.58 7.57
N ILE A 250 -2.58 -14.90 7.51
CA ILE A 250 -3.30 -14.58 6.27
C ILE A 250 -3.57 -13.08 6.19
N PRO A 251 -3.72 -12.51 4.98
CA PRO A 251 -4.11 -11.11 4.79
C PRO A 251 -5.38 -10.74 5.55
N CYS A 252 -5.31 -9.64 6.30
CA CYS A 252 -6.45 -9.07 6.97
C CYS A 252 -6.45 -7.55 6.83
N ALA A 253 -7.63 -6.97 6.71
CA ALA A 253 -7.83 -5.53 6.85
C ALA A 253 -9.17 -5.25 7.52
N HIS A 254 -9.30 -4.03 8.02
CA HIS A 254 -10.39 -3.61 8.88
C HIS A 254 -11.17 -2.46 8.23
N ALA A 255 -12.47 -2.40 8.51
CA ALA A 255 -13.32 -1.24 8.27
C ALA A 255 -14.18 -0.97 9.52
N PRO A 256 -14.28 0.28 10.02
CA PRO A 256 -15.15 0.57 11.14
C PRO A 256 -16.61 0.63 10.66
N ALA A 257 -17.51 0.13 11.49
CA ALA A 257 -18.94 0.43 11.42
C ALA A 257 -19.24 1.57 12.40
N LEU A 258 -19.63 2.71 11.84
CA LEU A 258 -19.98 3.94 12.53
C LEU A 258 -21.35 4.42 12.06
N SER A 259 -22.08 5.10 12.94
CA SER A 259 -23.23 5.88 12.50
C SER A 259 -22.77 7.00 11.55
N PRO A 260 -23.52 7.30 10.48
CA PRO A 260 -23.18 8.39 9.58
C PRO A 260 -23.06 9.71 10.37
N PRO A 261 -21.94 10.46 10.25
CA PRO A 261 -21.79 11.71 10.95
C PRO A 261 -22.76 12.76 10.42
N SER A 262 -22.93 13.85 11.19
CA SER A 262 -23.65 15.02 10.72
C SER A 262 -22.86 15.72 9.60
N LEU A 263 -23.58 16.30 8.64
CA LEU A 263 -22.99 17.03 7.53
C LEU A 263 -22.15 18.20 8.05
N CYS A 264 -20.87 18.27 7.65
CA CYS A 264 -19.97 19.37 7.99
C CYS A 264 -19.65 20.23 6.75
N PRO A 265 -20.13 21.49 6.67
CA PRO A 265 -19.86 22.37 5.53
C PRO A 265 -18.38 22.81 5.38
N SER A 266 -17.62 22.82 6.48
CA SER A 266 -16.21 23.23 6.51
C SER A 266 -15.22 22.06 6.41
N LEU A 267 -15.70 20.87 6.03
CA LEU A 267 -14.87 19.67 5.97
C LEU A 267 -13.60 19.85 5.12
N CYS A 268 -12.47 19.36 5.64
CA CYS A 268 -11.22 19.35 4.90
C CYS A 268 -11.30 18.38 3.71
N PRO A 269 -10.77 18.75 2.53
CA PRO A 269 -10.70 17.83 1.39
C PRO A 269 -9.95 16.51 1.68
N LYS A 270 -9.07 16.48 2.68
CA LYS A 270 -8.31 15.27 3.07
C LYS A 270 -9.18 14.22 3.76
N SER A 271 -10.17 14.64 4.55
CA SER A 271 -11.11 13.76 5.28
C SER A 271 -12.41 13.50 4.49
N ALA A 272 -12.63 14.22 3.39
CA ALA A 272 -13.86 14.16 2.61
C ALA A 272 -14.18 12.76 2.02
N ALA A 273 -13.20 11.88 1.88
CA ALA A 273 -13.44 10.51 1.42
C ALA A 273 -14.37 9.73 2.37
N GLU A 274 -14.33 10.04 3.66
CA GLU A 274 -15.08 9.34 4.71
C GLU A 274 -16.57 9.71 4.74
N GLU A 275 -16.95 10.85 4.15
CA GLU A 275 -18.35 11.25 3.95
C GLU A 275 -19.00 10.54 2.77
N LEU A 276 -18.20 9.91 1.91
CA LEU A 276 -18.71 9.21 0.75
C LEU A 276 -19.29 7.89 1.25
N GLY A 277 -20.62 7.78 1.26
CA GLY A 277 -21.31 6.52 1.57
C GLY A 277 -21.48 6.25 3.06
N TYR A 278 -21.87 5.01 3.38
CA TYR A 278 -22.25 4.61 4.74
C TYR A 278 -21.22 3.69 5.42
N THR A 279 -20.15 3.31 4.73
CA THR A 279 -19.19 2.30 5.20
C THR A 279 -17.81 2.54 4.59
N PHE A 280 -16.77 2.04 5.24
CA PHE A 280 -15.39 2.07 4.76
C PHE A 280 -14.97 0.76 4.04
N LEU A 281 -15.86 -0.23 4.01
CA LEU A 281 -15.60 -1.58 3.52
C LEU A 281 -15.20 -1.71 2.03
N PRO A 282 -15.61 -0.85 1.07
CA PRO A 282 -15.29 -1.09 -0.34
C PRO A 282 -13.79 -1.09 -0.65
N CYS A 283 -13.02 -0.13 -0.15
CA CYS A 283 -11.58 -0.06 -0.39
C CYS A 283 -10.85 -1.26 0.24
N VAL A 284 -11.31 -1.73 1.40
CA VAL A 284 -10.81 -2.94 2.08
C VAL A 284 -10.99 -4.17 1.21
N LEU A 285 -12.19 -4.38 0.67
CA LEU A 285 -12.45 -5.53 -0.23
C LEU A 285 -11.63 -5.43 -1.52
N ALA A 286 -11.50 -4.24 -2.09
CA ALA A 286 -10.72 -3.99 -3.30
C ALA A 286 -9.21 -4.22 -3.09
N GLY A 287 -8.67 -3.94 -1.90
CA GLY A 287 -7.28 -4.24 -1.55
C GLY A 287 -7.06 -5.74 -1.27
N LEU A 288 -7.90 -6.32 -0.40
CA LEU A 288 -7.76 -7.71 0.05
C LEU A 288 -7.88 -8.74 -1.07
N ILE A 289 -8.61 -8.44 -2.15
CA ILE A 289 -8.78 -9.38 -3.25
C ILE A 289 -7.44 -9.78 -3.91
N ASN A 290 -6.43 -8.90 -3.88
CA ASN A 290 -5.12 -9.12 -4.49
C ASN A 290 -3.96 -9.02 -3.47
N ALA A 291 -4.26 -8.90 -2.17
CA ALA A 291 -3.24 -8.90 -1.13
C ALA A 291 -2.37 -10.17 -1.21
N PRO A 292 -1.02 -10.06 -1.15
CA PRO A 292 -0.16 -11.23 -1.22
C PRO A 292 -0.38 -12.12 0.00
N GLN A 293 -0.25 -13.43 -0.17
CA GLN A 293 -0.24 -14.36 0.96
C GLN A 293 1.09 -14.26 1.71
N TYR A 294 1.07 -14.58 3.00
CA TYR A 294 2.25 -14.54 3.85
C TYR A 294 2.82 -15.95 4.02
N LEU A 295 4.12 -16.09 3.85
CA LEU A 295 4.81 -17.37 3.98
C LEU A 295 5.91 -17.26 5.04
N GLU A 296 5.83 -18.09 6.07
CA GLU A 296 6.89 -18.15 7.07
C GLU A 296 8.15 -18.80 6.48
N MET A 297 9.31 -18.16 6.66
CA MET A 297 10.58 -18.59 6.07
C MET A 297 11.09 -19.94 6.57
N ASN A 298 10.51 -20.47 7.66
CA ASN A 298 10.82 -21.80 8.19
C ASN A 298 10.08 -22.94 7.45
N SER A 299 9.19 -22.61 6.51
CA SER A 299 8.51 -23.59 5.67
C SER A 299 9.45 -24.16 4.60
N ALA A 300 9.44 -25.48 4.41
CA ALA A 300 10.51 -26.25 3.75
C ALA A 300 10.75 -25.98 2.25
N SER A 301 10.04 -25.04 1.65
CA SER A 301 10.28 -24.59 0.27
C SER A 301 9.61 -23.26 0.02
N LEU A 302 10.40 -22.19 -0.13
CA LEU A 302 9.90 -20.97 -0.76
C LEU A 302 9.46 -21.29 -2.19
N GLU A 303 8.22 -20.96 -2.50
CA GLU A 303 7.69 -21.11 -3.85
C GLU A 303 8.41 -20.13 -4.81
N LYS A 304 8.43 -20.47 -6.10
CA LYS A 304 8.99 -19.56 -7.10
C LYS A 304 8.10 -18.32 -7.20
N GLY A 305 8.69 -17.14 -7.04
CA GLY A 305 8.00 -15.87 -7.21
C GLY A 305 7.58 -15.17 -5.91
N CYS A 306 7.95 -15.71 -4.74
CA CYS A 306 7.88 -14.93 -3.51
C CYS A 306 8.80 -13.72 -3.56
N ILE A 307 8.40 -12.65 -2.90
CA ILE A 307 9.21 -11.47 -2.64
C ILE A 307 9.77 -11.58 -1.22
N LEU A 308 11.07 -11.35 -1.08
CA LEU A 308 11.80 -11.34 0.18
C LEU A 308 12.15 -9.91 0.58
N ALA A 309 12.40 -9.67 1.87
CA ALA A 309 12.91 -8.37 2.32
C ALA A 309 14.23 -7.98 1.63
N SER A 310 15.03 -8.96 1.20
CA SER A 310 16.26 -8.71 0.45
C SER A 310 16.03 -8.22 -0.98
N ASP A 311 14.81 -8.31 -1.49
CA ASP A 311 14.43 -7.82 -2.82
C ASP A 311 14.00 -6.35 -2.79
N VAL A 312 13.89 -5.73 -1.61
CA VAL A 312 13.53 -4.32 -1.43
C VAL A 312 14.73 -3.42 -1.73
N ASP A 313 14.52 -2.45 -2.62
CA ASP A 313 15.51 -1.48 -3.06
C ASP A 313 15.46 -0.16 -2.30
N SER A 314 14.25 0.29 -1.95
CA SER A 314 14.06 1.54 -1.21
C SER A 314 12.84 1.50 -0.30
N VAL A 315 12.92 2.26 0.79
CA VAL A 315 11.83 2.44 1.76
C VAL A 315 11.60 3.94 1.90
N ILE A 316 10.35 4.37 1.76
CA ILE A 316 9.93 5.77 1.85
C ILE A 316 9.00 5.92 3.04
N LEU A 317 9.29 6.88 3.93
CA LEU A 317 8.53 7.11 5.16
C LEU A 317 8.59 8.58 5.64
N PRO A 318 7.67 9.01 6.53
CA PRO A 318 7.73 10.32 7.20
C PRO A 318 9.07 10.53 7.92
N ILE A 319 9.49 11.79 8.05
CA ILE A 319 10.82 12.14 8.59
C ILE A 319 11.03 11.70 10.04
N ASP A 320 9.97 11.69 10.84
CA ASP A 320 9.96 11.44 12.28
C ASP A 320 9.35 10.07 12.64
N ALA A 321 9.18 9.18 11.65
CA ALA A 321 8.54 7.88 11.80
C ALA A 321 9.50 6.68 11.62
N CYS A 322 10.82 6.89 11.73
CA CYS A 322 11.81 5.84 11.46
C CYS A 322 11.97 4.81 12.59
N GLY A 323 11.23 4.96 13.69
CA GLY A 323 11.30 4.12 14.89
C GLY A 323 10.43 2.86 14.83
N GLY A 324 9.55 2.73 13.83
CA GLY A 324 8.71 1.54 13.66
C GLY A 324 9.52 0.28 13.37
N ASP A 325 9.00 -0.88 13.79
CA ASP A 325 9.69 -2.17 13.72
C ASP A 325 10.18 -2.50 12.29
N GLY A 326 9.32 -2.34 11.28
CA GLY A 326 9.69 -2.55 9.89
C GLY A 326 10.78 -1.60 9.38
N ALA A 327 10.71 -0.31 9.74
CA ALA A 327 11.73 0.68 9.36
C ALA A 327 13.09 0.34 9.99
N LEU A 328 13.11 0.01 11.28
CA LEU A 328 14.31 -0.42 11.99
C LEU A 328 14.87 -1.72 11.42
N ALA A 329 14.01 -2.69 11.08
CA ALA A 329 14.42 -3.96 10.49
C ALA A 329 15.11 -3.75 9.13
N PHE A 330 14.54 -2.93 8.25
CA PHE A 330 15.18 -2.57 6.98
C PHE A 330 16.51 -1.84 7.19
N ALA A 331 16.55 -0.84 8.09
CA ALA A 331 17.75 -0.06 8.36
C ALA A 331 18.91 -0.90 8.93
N ARG A 332 18.60 -1.95 9.70
CA ARG A 332 19.57 -2.84 10.36
C ARG A 332 19.95 -4.06 9.51
N ASN A 333 19.34 -4.27 8.35
CA ASN A 333 19.60 -5.44 7.52
C ASN A 333 21.06 -5.46 7.02
N LYS A 334 21.82 -6.48 7.45
CA LYS A 334 23.25 -6.60 7.14
C LYS A 334 23.57 -7.16 5.76
N ARG A 335 22.60 -7.82 5.10
CA ARG A 335 22.81 -8.47 3.79
C ARG A 335 22.57 -7.50 2.65
N THR A 336 21.41 -6.86 2.68
CA THR A 336 20.92 -5.97 1.63
C THR A 336 20.17 -4.86 2.33
N LYS A 337 20.78 -3.68 2.39
CA LYS A 337 20.19 -2.50 3.01
C LYS A 337 19.49 -1.69 1.93
N PRO A 338 18.16 -1.53 1.97
CA PRO A 338 17.47 -0.67 1.02
C PRO A 338 17.84 0.80 1.26
N LEU A 339 17.67 1.63 0.23
CA LEU A 339 17.79 3.08 0.34
C LEU A 339 16.62 3.63 1.18
N ILE A 340 16.89 4.07 2.40
CA ILE A 340 15.89 4.72 3.26
C ILE A 340 15.74 6.18 2.84
N ILE A 341 14.51 6.61 2.55
CA ILE A 341 14.16 7.96 2.09
C ILE A 341 13.17 8.57 3.08
N ALA A 342 13.61 9.58 3.83
CA ALA A 342 12.81 10.22 4.86
C ALA A 342 12.29 11.58 4.35
N VAL A 343 10.96 11.79 4.39
CA VAL A 343 10.29 12.94 3.75
C VAL A 343 9.98 14.03 4.77
N GLU A 344 10.64 15.18 4.69
CA GLU A 344 10.59 16.26 5.68
C GLU A 344 9.22 16.93 5.80
N GLU A 345 8.51 17.15 4.69
CA GLU A 345 7.14 17.70 4.72
C GLU A 345 6.10 16.75 5.32
N ASN A 346 6.39 15.45 5.40
CA ASN A 346 5.51 14.50 6.04
C ASN A 346 5.92 14.32 7.51
N VAL A 347 5.33 15.15 8.36
CA VAL A 347 5.55 15.22 9.80
C VAL A 347 4.44 14.43 10.50
N THR A 348 4.75 13.85 11.65
CA THR A 348 3.83 13.09 12.51
C THR A 348 3.90 13.62 13.94
N VAL A 349 3.18 12.99 14.87
CA VAL A 349 3.30 13.26 16.33
C VAL A 349 4.56 12.63 16.96
N LEU A 350 5.31 11.82 16.21
CA LEU A 350 6.51 11.13 16.68
C LEU A 350 7.78 12.02 16.58
N ASP A 351 8.90 11.54 17.10
CA ASP A 351 10.22 12.21 17.03
C ASP A 351 11.35 11.23 16.64
N ASP A 352 10.98 10.13 16.00
CA ASP A 352 11.88 9.05 15.61
C ASP A 352 12.59 9.38 14.30
N THR A 353 13.42 10.41 14.31
CA THR A 353 14.17 10.84 13.12
C THR A 353 15.36 9.92 12.80
N PRO A 354 15.81 9.87 11.53
CA PRO A 354 17.02 9.10 11.17
C PRO A 354 18.24 9.47 12.01
N ASP A 355 18.43 10.76 12.32
CA ASP A 355 19.57 11.23 13.11
C ASP A 355 19.50 10.74 14.55
N ASN A 356 18.31 10.82 15.17
CA ASN A 356 18.08 10.37 16.55
C ASN A 356 18.35 8.86 16.69
N LEU A 357 18.05 8.08 15.63
CA LEU A 357 18.17 6.63 15.62
C LEU A 357 19.49 6.11 15.01
N GLY A 358 20.34 6.99 14.49
CA GLY A 358 21.58 6.61 13.79
C GLY A 358 21.32 5.82 12.50
N ILE A 359 20.21 6.09 11.82
CA ILE A 359 19.82 5.47 10.55
C ILE A 359 20.38 6.33 9.41
N GLU A 360 21.15 5.70 8.53
CA GLU A 360 21.55 6.33 7.27
C GLU A 360 20.34 6.40 6.33
N ALA A 361 19.87 7.62 6.06
CA ALA A 361 18.76 7.90 5.18
C ALA A 361 19.04 9.10 4.28
N VAL A 362 18.44 9.11 3.09
CA VAL A 362 18.36 10.28 2.22
C VAL A 362 17.16 11.11 2.66
N LYS A 363 17.42 12.27 3.28
CA LYS A 363 16.37 13.24 3.59
C LYS A 363 16.01 14.03 2.34
N VAL A 364 14.71 14.16 2.10
CA VAL A 364 14.15 14.90 0.97
C VAL A 364 13.06 15.83 1.49
N ALA A 365 12.90 17.00 0.86
CA ALA A 365 11.93 17.98 1.29
C ALA A 365 10.50 17.43 1.18
N ASN A 366 10.18 16.76 0.08
CA ASN A 366 8.81 16.32 -0.22
C ASN A 366 8.74 15.07 -1.09
N TYR A 367 7.54 14.57 -1.33
CA TYR A 367 7.32 13.35 -2.12
C TYR A 367 7.70 13.48 -3.59
N TRP A 368 7.68 14.68 -4.19
CA TRP A 368 8.14 14.86 -5.57
C TRP A 368 9.64 14.54 -5.67
N GLU A 369 10.40 15.05 -4.71
CA GLU A 369 11.81 14.76 -4.59
C GLU A 369 12.07 13.30 -4.24
N ALA A 370 11.30 12.71 -3.31
CA ALA A 370 11.38 11.29 -2.98
C ALA A 370 11.23 10.40 -4.23
N ILE A 371 10.22 10.70 -5.06
CA ILE A 371 9.98 9.98 -6.33
C ILE A 371 11.15 10.16 -7.30
N GLY A 372 11.73 11.37 -7.38
CA GLY A 372 12.93 11.64 -8.18
C GLY A 372 14.15 10.83 -7.71
N VAL A 373 14.34 10.70 -6.39
CA VAL A 373 15.39 9.87 -5.78
C VAL A 373 15.19 8.39 -6.15
N VAL A 374 13.97 7.88 -6.04
CA VAL A 374 13.62 6.50 -6.42
C VAL A 374 13.88 6.26 -7.90
N ALA A 375 13.46 7.18 -8.77
CA ALA A 375 13.68 7.07 -10.22
C ALA A 375 15.19 7.05 -10.57
N ALA A 376 15.99 7.89 -9.92
CA ALA A 376 17.45 7.91 -10.08
C ALA A 376 18.08 6.59 -9.60
N HIS A 377 17.68 6.11 -8.43
CA HIS A 377 18.19 4.87 -7.85
C HIS A 377 17.86 3.66 -8.74
N LYS A 378 16.62 3.55 -9.24
CA LYS A 378 16.21 2.52 -10.19
C LYS A 378 17.02 2.56 -11.50
N ALA A 379 17.37 3.76 -11.97
CA ALA A 379 18.20 3.90 -13.16
C ALA A 379 19.67 3.43 -12.94
N GLY A 380 20.09 3.22 -11.69
CA GLY A 380 21.47 2.95 -11.29
C GLY A 380 22.31 4.23 -11.16
N VAL A 381 21.66 5.38 -10.98
CA VAL A 381 22.29 6.68 -10.80
C VAL A 381 22.33 7.01 -9.31
N ASN A 382 23.50 7.39 -8.79
CA ASN A 382 23.59 7.93 -7.43
C ASN A 382 22.75 9.23 -7.35
N PRO A 383 21.71 9.31 -6.50
CA PRO A 383 20.85 10.48 -6.43
C PRO A 383 21.58 11.79 -6.11
N HIS A 384 22.70 11.74 -5.36
CA HIS A 384 23.51 12.93 -5.08
C HIS A 384 24.12 13.54 -6.35
N SER A 385 24.31 12.78 -7.44
CA SER A 385 24.77 13.29 -8.72
C SER A 385 23.80 14.27 -9.38
N LEU A 386 22.52 14.24 -9.00
CA LEU A 386 21.49 15.12 -9.53
C LEU A 386 21.37 16.44 -8.76
N ARG A 387 22.11 16.58 -7.65
CA ARG A 387 22.20 17.84 -6.90
C ARG A 387 23.23 18.74 -7.55
N ARG A 388 22.91 20.04 -7.65
CA ARG A 388 23.79 21.09 -8.19
C ARG A 388 25.23 20.97 -7.69
N ASP A 389 25.39 20.76 -6.38
CA ASP A 389 26.69 20.69 -5.70
C ASP A 389 26.89 19.34 -4.98
N GLY A 390 26.25 18.27 -5.45
CA GLY A 390 26.29 16.96 -4.77
C GLY A 390 27.50 16.10 -5.11
N ILE A 391 28.25 16.44 -6.16
CA ILE A 391 29.47 15.75 -6.54
C ILE A 391 30.69 16.52 -6.05
N LYS A 392 31.47 15.87 -5.19
CA LYS A 392 32.77 16.35 -4.71
C LYS A 392 33.87 15.56 -5.38
N ASN A 393 35.08 16.13 -5.44
CA ASN A 393 36.27 15.40 -5.89
C ASN A 393 36.46 14.13 -5.06
N LEU A 394 36.84 13.03 -5.73
CA LEU A 394 37.18 11.77 -5.05
C LEU A 394 38.31 12.03 -4.05
N GLN A 395 38.10 11.62 -2.80
CA GLN A 395 39.14 11.71 -1.78
C GLN A 395 40.00 10.45 -1.84
N GLY A 396 41.32 10.61 -1.98
CA GLY A 396 42.26 9.50 -1.86
C GLY A 396 42.29 9.01 -0.41
N SER A 397 42.08 7.71 -0.18
CA SER A 397 42.28 7.15 1.15
C SER A 397 43.75 7.36 1.54
N SER A 398 44.02 8.08 2.62
CA SER A 398 45.33 8.05 3.26
C SER A 398 45.55 6.62 3.77
N LEU A 399 46.16 5.78 2.93
CA LEU A 399 46.80 4.56 3.40
C LEU A 399 47.86 5.04 4.39
N LYS A 400 47.68 4.75 5.68
CA LYS A 400 48.83 4.70 6.58
C LYS A 400 49.74 3.61 6.01
N PRO A 401 50.94 3.95 5.50
CA PRO A 401 51.84 2.90 5.04
C PRO A 401 52.13 1.99 6.22
N ALA A 402 52.20 0.68 5.98
CA ALA A 402 52.51 -0.34 6.99
C ALA A 402 53.87 -0.12 7.71
N ASN A 403 54.63 0.88 7.28
CA ASN A 403 55.97 1.21 7.79
C ASN A 403 56.02 2.51 8.61
N GLY A 404 54.89 3.04 9.12
CA GLY A 404 54.88 4.04 10.20
C GLY A 404 55.38 5.45 9.88
N TYR A 405 55.80 5.77 8.64
CA TYR A 405 56.19 7.12 8.26
C TYR A 405 55.07 7.85 7.52
N ALA A 406 54.68 9.02 8.03
CA ALA A 406 53.68 9.88 7.41
C ALA A 406 54.20 10.43 6.07
N VAL A 407 53.39 10.30 5.01
CA VAL A 407 53.64 10.98 3.74
C VAL A 407 53.25 12.44 3.92
N SER A 408 54.25 13.32 3.98
CA SER A 408 54.05 14.77 4.01
C SER A 408 53.50 15.24 2.66
N THR A 409 52.22 15.60 2.61
CA THR A 409 51.66 16.32 1.46
C THR A 409 52.10 17.77 1.54
N ALA A 410 53.07 18.15 0.71
CA ALA A 410 53.44 19.54 0.48
C ALA A 410 52.25 20.29 -0.13
N LYS A 411 51.77 21.33 0.55
CA LYS A 411 50.84 22.30 -0.03
C LYS A 411 51.56 23.05 -1.16
N VAL A 412 51.11 22.85 -2.39
CA VAL A 412 51.42 23.77 -3.48
C VAL A 412 50.52 24.99 -3.30
N VAL A 413 51.13 26.12 -2.94
CA VAL A 413 50.52 27.45 -3.02
C VAL A 413 50.66 27.90 -4.47
N LEU A 414 49.54 28.10 -5.15
CA LEU A 414 49.39 29.06 -6.25
C LEU A 414 47.99 29.65 -6.16
#